data_AF-A0A7V9Q201-F1
#
_entry.id   AF-A0A7V9Q201-F1
#
_cell.length_a   1.000
_cell.length_b   1.000
_cell.length_c   1.000
_cell.angle_alpha   90.00
_cell.angle_beta   90.00
_cell.angle_gamma   90.00
#
_symmetry.space_group_name_H-M   'P 1'
#
loop_
_entity.id
_entity.type
_entity.pdbx_description
1 polymer ?
#
loop_
_entity_poly.entity_id
_entity_poly.type
_entity_poly.pdbx_seq_one_letter_code
_entity_poly.pdbx_strand_id
1 'polypeptide(L)'
;MALADDFQQILDSLPSDWTDLELDLRIDEDRYIEAAVLLATANAQPYSNHDWHFHFLVANHFGHATAAPTVHGTLKLVDQAEIAGELVLREVRTGRYEAVNMWGRPQSMRDEFRRIRSQ
;
A
#
# COMPACT_ATOMS: atom_id res chain seq x y z
N MET A 1 16.96 -9.40 0.61
CA MET A 1 16.51 -9.07 -0.76
C MET A 1 16.07 -7.60 -0.72
N ALA A 2 15.86 -6.95 -1.86
CA ALA A 2 15.45 -5.53 -1.86
C ALA A 2 13.96 -5.44 -1.45
N LEU A 3 13.60 -4.43 -0.67
CA LEU A 3 12.25 -4.27 -0.11
C LEU A 3 11.18 -4.21 -1.22
N ALA A 4 11.48 -3.54 -2.32
CA ALA A 4 10.57 -3.46 -3.45
C ALA A 4 10.33 -4.82 -4.12
N ASP A 5 11.39 -5.64 -4.26
CA ASP A 5 11.27 -6.97 -4.85
C ASP A 5 10.51 -7.92 -3.90
N ASP A 6 10.75 -7.83 -2.60
CA ASP A 6 10.02 -8.59 -1.57
C ASP A 6 8.53 -8.25 -1.61
N PHE A 7 8.21 -6.96 -1.73
CA PHE A 7 6.84 -6.51 -1.86
C PHE A 7 6.20 -6.99 -3.16
N GLN A 8 6.92 -6.97 -4.29
CA GLN A 8 6.39 -7.48 -5.56
C GLN A 8 6.12 -8.99 -5.48
N GLN A 9 6.99 -9.77 -4.83
CA GLN A 9 6.76 -11.20 -4.60
C GLN A 9 5.51 -11.45 -3.74
N ILE A 10 5.28 -10.61 -2.72
CA ILE A 10 4.04 -10.67 -1.93
C ILE A 10 2.85 -10.45 -2.86
N LEU A 11 2.83 -9.36 -3.65
CA LEU A 11 1.73 -9.04 -4.56
C LEU A 11 1.45 -10.16 -5.57
N ASP A 12 2.49 -10.74 -6.15
CA ASP A 12 2.39 -11.82 -7.14
C ASP A 12 1.81 -13.12 -6.54
N SER A 13 1.90 -13.28 -5.21
CA SER A 13 1.33 -14.43 -4.51
C SER A 13 -0.16 -14.27 -4.13
N LEU A 14 -0.71 -13.06 -4.25
CA LEU A 14 -2.07 -12.77 -3.78
C LEU A 14 -3.14 -13.26 -4.77
N PRO A 15 -4.32 -13.68 -4.28
CA PRO A 15 -5.47 -13.97 -5.14
C PRO A 15 -5.88 -12.74 -5.95
N SER A 16 -6.32 -12.89 -7.21
CA SER A 16 -6.65 -11.76 -8.09
C SER A 16 -7.74 -10.82 -7.55
N ASP A 17 -8.55 -11.27 -6.59
CA ASP A 17 -9.65 -10.52 -5.97
C ASP A 17 -9.29 -9.91 -4.59
N TRP A 18 -8.00 -9.83 -4.25
CA TRP A 18 -7.55 -9.11 -3.06
C TRP A 18 -7.91 -7.62 -3.14
N THR A 19 -8.25 -7.02 -2.01
CA THR A 19 -8.79 -5.65 -1.97
C THR A 19 -7.86 -4.70 -1.22
N ASP A 20 -7.41 -5.15 -0.06
CA ASP A 20 -6.44 -4.44 0.76
C ASP A 20 -5.55 -5.43 1.52
N LEU A 21 -4.32 -5.01 1.79
CA LEU A 21 -3.37 -5.76 2.60
C LEU A 21 -2.70 -4.85 3.61
N GLU A 22 -2.22 -5.46 4.68
CA GLU A 22 -1.52 -4.81 5.78
C GLU A 22 -0.10 -5.36 5.88
N LEU A 23 0.89 -4.47 5.95
CA LEU A 23 2.31 -4.82 6.09
C LEU A 23 2.89 -4.12 7.31
N ASP A 24 3.85 -4.77 7.94
CA ASP A 24 4.80 -4.06 8.80
C ASP A 24 6.19 -4.04 8.16
N LEU A 25 6.90 -2.95 8.39
CA LEU A 25 8.28 -2.74 7.97
C LEU A 25 9.15 -2.47 9.20
N ARG A 26 10.22 -3.22 9.28
CA ARG A 26 11.36 -2.93 10.16
C ARG A 26 12.48 -2.38 9.30
N ILE A 27 13.21 -1.41 9.82
CA ILE A 27 14.37 -0.79 9.16
C ILE A 27 15.53 -0.73 10.13
N ASP A 28 16.72 -0.43 9.64
CA ASP A 28 17.82 0.01 10.48
C ASP A 28 17.46 1.29 11.27
N GLU A 29 17.52 1.22 12.60
CA GLU A 29 17.14 2.33 13.50
C GLU A 29 18.03 3.56 13.32
N ASP A 30 19.31 3.38 12.96
CA ASP A 30 20.24 4.48 12.74
C ASP A 30 19.83 5.36 11.55
N ARG A 31 19.00 4.83 10.65
CA ARG A 31 18.46 5.52 9.46
C ARG A 31 16.98 5.87 9.59
N TYR A 32 16.41 5.78 10.79
CA TYR A 32 14.97 5.92 11.01
C TYR A 32 14.36 7.21 10.46
N ILE A 33 14.99 8.36 10.72
CA ILE A 33 14.45 9.66 10.32
C ILE A 33 14.42 9.80 8.79
N GLU A 34 15.47 9.35 8.12
CA GLU A 34 15.55 9.39 6.66
C GLU A 34 14.52 8.48 6.02
N ALA A 35 14.41 7.25 6.53
CA ALA A 35 13.39 6.31 6.10
C ALA A 35 11.98 6.86 6.32
N ALA A 36 11.70 7.45 7.49
CA ALA A 36 10.39 8.03 7.79
C ALA A 36 9.99 9.11 6.77
N VAL A 37 10.94 9.94 6.33
CA VAL A 37 10.70 10.97 5.30
C VAL A 37 10.32 10.34 3.96
N LEU A 38 11.04 9.30 3.53
CA LEU A 38 10.72 8.58 2.28
C LEU A 38 9.36 7.89 2.37
N LEU A 39 9.13 7.15 3.46
CA LEU A 39 7.96 6.33 3.72
C LEU A 39 6.67 7.13 3.92
N ALA A 40 6.77 8.40 4.32
CA ALA A 40 5.62 9.31 4.38
C ALA A 40 4.89 9.43 3.04
N THR A 41 5.60 9.26 1.91
CA THR A 41 5.01 9.25 0.55
C THR A 41 3.98 8.13 0.37
N ALA A 42 4.16 7.02 1.08
CA ALA A 42 3.26 5.88 1.07
C ALA A 42 2.29 5.87 2.26
N ASN A 43 2.22 6.95 3.03
CA ASN A 43 1.41 7.07 4.25
C ASN A 43 1.71 5.95 5.28
N ALA A 44 2.99 5.58 5.42
CA ALA A 44 3.42 4.63 6.42
C ALA A 44 3.19 5.20 7.83
N GLN A 45 2.55 4.42 8.70
CA GLN A 45 2.21 4.83 10.05
C GLN A 45 3.30 4.37 11.01
N PRO A 46 4.00 5.28 11.71
CA PRO A 46 5.06 4.89 12.63
C PRO A 46 4.48 4.23 13.89
N TYR A 47 5.11 3.15 14.35
CA TYR A 47 4.87 2.62 15.68
C TYR A 47 5.65 3.42 16.71
N SER A 48 5.04 3.70 17.88
CA SER A 48 5.72 4.45 18.95
C SER A 48 6.57 3.58 19.88
N ASN A 49 6.26 2.27 19.99
CA ASN A 49 7.00 1.30 20.80
C ASN A 49 6.66 -0.12 20.29
N HIS A 50 7.39 -0.61 19.30
CA HIS A 50 7.19 -1.97 18.80
C HIS A 50 8.46 -2.48 18.13
N ASP A 51 8.64 -3.80 18.06
CA ASP A 51 9.73 -4.45 17.29
C ASP A 51 9.69 -4.12 15.78
N TRP A 52 8.62 -3.48 15.32
CA TRP A 52 8.38 -3.06 13.95
C TRP A 52 8.26 -1.54 13.94
N HIS A 53 8.72 -0.88 12.87
CA HIS A 53 8.84 0.58 12.86
C HIS A 53 7.68 1.26 12.15
N PHE A 54 7.16 0.65 11.09
CA PHE A 54 6.07 1.22 10.30
C PHE A 54 5.02 0.18 9.95
N HIS A 55 3.78 0.64 9.89
CA HIS A 55 2.63 -0.08 9.37
C HIS A 55 2.15 0.53 8.04
N PHE A 56 1.79 -0.32 7.09
CA PHE A 56 1.22 0.08 5.81
C PHE A 56 -0.17 -0.53 5.64
N LEU A 57 -1.08 0.29 5.16
CA LEU A 57 -2.31 -0.16 4.51
C LEU A 57 -2.15 0.07 3.01
N VAL A 58 -2.39 -0.96 2.22
CA VAL A 58 -2.24 -0.91 0.77
C VAL A 58 -3.54 -1.32 0.09
N ALA A 59 -4.01 -0.51 -0.85
CA ALA A 59 -5.18 -0.80 -1.68
C ALA A 59 -4.76 -1.43 -3.01
N ASN A 60 -5.58 -2.35 -3.50
CA ASN A 60 -5.52 -2.86 -4.87
C ASN A 60 -6.13 -1.84 -5.86
N HIS A 61 -7.25 -2.18 -6.49
CA HIS A 61 -7.93 -1.35 -7.48
C HIS A 61 -8.87 -0.29 -6.86
N PHE A 62 -9.30 -0.49 -5.62
CA PHE A 62 -10.20 0.40 -4.90
C PHE A 62 -9.91 0.34 -3.39
N GLY A 63 -10.38 1.33 -2.63
CA GLY A 63 -10.18 1.42 -1.19
C GLY A 63 -9.72 2.81 -0.75
N HIS A 64 -9.46 2.97 0.55
CA HIS A 64 -9.02 4.24 1.16
C HIS A 64 -7.52 4.25 1.51
N ALA A 65 -6.78 3.24 1.08
CA ALA A 65 -5.38 3.04 1.40
C ALA A 65 -4.47 3.48 0.23
N THR A 66 -3.15 3.49 0.46
CA THR A 66 -2.18 3.86 -0.57
C THR A 66 -2.18 2.80 -1.68
N ALA A 67 -2.17 3.23 -2.95
CA ALA A 67 -2.16 2.29 -4.07
C ALA A 67 -0.87 1.46 -4.10
N ALA A 68 -0.97 0.16 -4.42
CA ALA A 68 0.18 -0.74 -4.46
C ALA A 68 1.38 -0.22 -5.30
N PRO A 69 1.20 0.38 -6.49
CA PRO A 69 2.32 0.93 -7.25
C PRO A 69 3.05 2.07 -6.53
N THR A 70 2.33 2.89 -5.76
CA THR A 70 2.92 3.98 -4.96
C THR A 70 3.75 3.39 -3.83
N VAL A 71 3.24 2.39 -3.10
CA VAL A 71 4.00 1.70 -2.03
C VAL A 71 5.26 1.06 -2.59
N HIS A 72 5.16 0.32 -3.70
CA HIS A 72 6.30 -0.28 -4.38
C HIS A 72 7.35 0.77 -4.80
N GLY A 73 6.90 1.88 -5.40
CA GLY A 73 7.78 2.99 -5.77
C GLY A 73 8.48 3.62 -4.56
N THR A 74 7.78 3.79 -3.45
CA THR A 74 8.36 4.28 -2.20
C THR A 74 9.40 3.31 -1.62
N LEU A 75 9.14 2.00 -1.63
CA LEU A 75 10.11 1.00 -1.18
C LEU A 75 11.37 1.01 -2.06
N LYS A 76 11.24 1.24 -3.37
CA LYS A 76 12.40 1.45 -4.25
C LYS A 76 13.26 2.65 -3.84
N LEU A 77 12.66 3.73 -3.35
CA LEU A 77 13.43 4.88 -2.85
C LEU A 77 14.22 4.51 -1.59
N VAL A 78 13.64 3.68 -0.71
CA VAL A 78 14.33 3.17 0.48
C VAL A 78 15.50 2.26 0.08
N ASP A 79 15.29 1.36 -0.88
CA ASP A 79 16.34 0.50 -1.43
C ASP A 79 17.47 1.32 -2.07
N GLN A 80 17.12 2.36 -2.85
CA GLN A 80 18.09 3.28 -3.48
C GLN A 80 18.89 4.11 -2.48
N ALA A 81 18.32 4.40 -1.31
CA ALA A 81 19.00 5.08 -0.21
C ALA A 81 19.89 4.12 0.63
N GLU A 82 19.97 2.84 0.22
CA GLU A 82 20.71 1.77 0.88
C GLU A 82 20.28 1.58 2.34
N ILE A 83 18.99 1.78 2.63
CA ILE A 83 18.42 1.59 3.96
C ILE A 83 17.96 0.15 4.06
N ALA A 84 18.65 -0.64 4.89
CA ALA A 84 18.28 -2.02 5.14
C ALA A 84 16.94 -2.11 5.88
N GLY A 85 16.14 -3.12 5.55
CA GLY A 85 14.88 -3.39 6.22
C GLY A 85 14.35 -4.79 5.95
N GLU A 86 13.23 -5.09 6.60
CA GLU A 86 12.50 -6.33 6.48
C GLU A 86 11.01 -6.03 6.41
N LEU A 87 10.30 -6.65 5.47
CA LEU A 87 8.85 -6.56 5.32
C LEU A 87 8.17 -7.83 5.80
N VAL A 88 7.02 -7.68 6.43
CA VAL A 88 6.15 -8.80 6.79
C VAL A 88 4.71 -8.51 6.43
N LEU A 89 4.07 -9.48 5.79
CA LEU A 89 2.63 -9.47 5.53
C LEU A 89 1.86 -9.84 6.80
N ARG A 90 0.90 -8.99 7.17
CA ARG A 90 0.07 -9.17 8.37
C ARG A 90 -1.32 -9.67 8.06
N GLU A 91 -2.00 -9.01 7.14
CA GLU A 91 -3.36 -9.36 6.74
C GLU A 91 -3.51 -9.16 5.23
N VAL A 92 -4.35 -10.00 4.61
CA VAL A 92 -4.85 -9.81 3.26
C VAL A 92 -6.36 -9.97 3.31
N ARG A 93 -7.08 -9.02 2.73
CA ARG A 93 -8.53 -9.08 2.58
C ARG A 93 -8.89 -9.38 1.13
N THR A 94 -9.86 -10.26 0.94
CA THR A 94 -10.37 -10.69 -0.37
C THR A 94 -11.90 -10.62 -0.40
N GLY A 95 -12.49 -10.75 -1.58
CA GLY A 95 -13.94 -10.90 -1.74
C GLY A 95 -14.78 -9.67 -1.38
N ARG A 96 -14.17 -8.51 -1.12
CA ARG A 96 -14.94 -7.27 -0.95
C ARG A 96 -15.38 -6.75 -2.30
N TYR A 97 -16.60 -6.26 -2.34
CA TYR A 97 -17.12 -5.50 -3.47
C TYR A 97 -17.01 -4.01 -3.16
N GLU A 98 -16.60 -3.22 -4.14
CA GLU A 98 -16.52 -1.77 -3.96
C GLU A 98 -17.92 -1.17 -3.73
N ALA A 99 -18.10 -0.56 -2.56
CA ALA A 99 -19.34 0.15 -2.24
C ALA A 99 -19.36 1.53 -2.91
N VAL A 100 -19.90 1.62 -4.13
CA VAL A 100 -20.05 2.89 -4.83
C VAL A 100 -21.36 3.57 -4.42
N ASN A 101 -21.27 4.59 -3.56
CA ASN A 101 -22.45 5.35 -3.16
C ASN A 101 -22.88 6.36 -4.24
N MET A 102 -23.90 5.98 -5.01
CA MET A 102 -24.49 6.80 -6.06
C MET A 102 -25.70 7.62 -5.59
N TRP A 103 -26.09 7.52 -4.31
CA TRP A 103 -27.20 8.30 -3.77
C TRP A 103 -26.93 9.79 -3.90
N GLY A 104 -27.90 10.54 -4.43
CA GLY A 104 -27.77 11.98 -4.68
C GLY A 104 -26.78 12.39 -5.78
N ARG A 105 -26.10 11.45 -6.45
CA ARG A 105 -25.18 11.77 -7.56
C ARG A 105 -25.96 12.06 -8.85
N PRO A 106 -25.68 13.17 -9.57
CA PRO A 106 -26.29 13.48 -10.86
C PRO A 106 -26.06 12.38 -11.90
N GLN A 107 -26.96 12.28 -12.88
CA GLN A 107 -26.87 11.28 -13.95
C GLN A 107 -25.56 11.38 -14.75
N SER A 108 -25.08 12.61 -15.00
CA SER A 108 -23.80 12.85 -15.67
C SER A 108 -22.60 12.20 -14.97
N MET A 109 -22.55 12.23 -13.64
CA MET A 109 -21.49 11.60 -12.86
C MET A 109 -21.58 10.06 -12.94
N ARG A 110 -22.80 9.51 -12.92
CA ARG A 110 -23.02 8.07 -13.05
C ARG A 110 -22.59 7.54 -14.42
N ASP A 111 -22.89 8.29 -15.48
CA ASP A 111 -22.50 7.93 -16.85
C ASP A 111 -20.99 8.03 -17.06
N GLU A 112 -20.36 9.08 -16.52
CA GLU A 112 -18.91 9.22 -16.54
C GLU A 112 -18.22 8.09 -15.76
N PHE A 113 -18.74 7.73 -14.59
CA PHE A 113 -18.22 6.62 -13.79
C PHE A 113 -18.27 5.28 -14.55
N ARG A 114 -19.38 4.99 -15.23
CA ARG A 114 -19.50 3.78 -16.09
C ARG A 114 -18.50 3.80 -17.24
N ARG A 115 -18.31 4.95 -17.90
CA ARG A 115 -17.38 5.11 -19.03
C ARG A 115 -15.93 4.85 -18.63
N ILE A 116 -15.51 5.33 -17.47
CA ILE A 116 -14.14 5.11 -16.97
C ILE A 116 -13.92 3.63 -16.62
N ARG A 117 -14.94 2.95 -16.10
CA ARG A 117 -14.87 1.55 -15.66
C ARG A 117 -14.99 0.50 -16.77
N SER A 118 -15.37 0.91 -17.98
CA SER A 118 -15.48 0.02 -19.14
C SER A 118 -14.19 -0.02 -20.00
N GLN A 119 -13.13 0.67 -19.58
CA GLN A 119 -11.81 0.68 -20.22
C GLN A 119 -10.87 -0.29 -19.51
#